data_AF-A0A847NDP1-F1
#
_entry.id   AF-A0A847NDP1-F1
#
_cell.length_a   1.000
_cell.length_b   1.000
_cell.length_c   1.000
_cell.angle_alpha   90.00
_cell.angle_beta   90.00
_cell.angle_gamma   90.00
#
_symmetry.space_group_name_H-M   'P 1'
#
loop_
_entity.id
_entity.type
_entity.pdbx_description
1 polymer ?
#
loop_
_entity_poly.entity_id
_entity_poly.type
_entity_poly.pdbx_seq_one_letter_code
_entity_poly.pdbx_strand_id
1 'polypeptide(L)'
;MPDIKLTNVTKRWGKFYAVDNLNLDIENNSFVTLLGPSGCGKTTTLRMIAGLETPTSGRITIGDKVVFDSEQGINVPPNKRKVGFLFQNYALWPNMTVYENIAFGLSNIKEELPIYDFSFKNTVKLIEILKNDQEVVKLIRECIDKNNKIDHNRVLIKLIDVYSISESTAKALFGYKIHEVKDSRTAAKQIIDELTKKADEIRAGYSKKGQELNEECAVTEQGKVITTVRNLSKEEIDLSVRRVAKIVKIGMFMDRYPAELSGGQQQRVAIARTLAPEPTVLFMDEPLSNLDAKLRLEMRYELQRLHVETGSTFVYVTHDQMEAMTLATKICLINNGILQQYAAPLEVYNKPNNLFVADFVGNPSINFIEAKGKQQEDGTICISMLDGIKAVFVPSAAVNLQKWFEERDASEDEEILIKQKALQDKRYVEKGNKDEAFKYKITKVDNYELDMEEEKVITDEDFVIGVRPECISITEDGAIEGIIYGAMPTGMETTVKIRVGDFLLTGVIFGNVLYRIGAAVRINISSNNITLYDRKSGKYIVSGSIQIN
;
A
#
# COMPACT_ATOMS: atom_id res chain seq x y z
N MET A 1 8.83 1.22 -15.10
CA MET A 1 7.45 0.85 -14.72
C MET A 1 6.59 2.10 -14.84
N PRO A 2 5.27 1.96 -15.05
CA PRO A 2 4.40 3.06 -15.41
C PRO A 2 3.97 3.87 -14.18
N ASP A 3 3.95 5.19 -14.33
CA ASP A 3 3.14 6.11 -13.53
C ASP A 3 1.64 5.90 -13.82
N ILE A 4 0.76 6.30 -12.91
CA ILE A 4 -0.69 6.21 -13.09
C ILE A 4 -1.29 7.58 -12.85
N LYS A 5 -2.02 8.12 -13.84
CA LYS A 5 -2.67 9.42 -13.71
C LYS A 5 -4.17 9.29 -13.86
N LEU A 6 -4.89 9.87 -12.91
CA LEU A 6 -6.33 10.05 -12.93
C LEU A 6 -6.58 11.55 -13.12
N THR A 7 -7.37 11.90 -14.14
CA THR A 7 -7.76 13.29 -14.42
C THR A 7 -9.28 13.40 -14.41
N ASN A 8 -9.81 14.18 -13.47
CA ASN A 8 -11.24 14.45 -13.29
C ASN A 8 -12.11 13.17 -13.27
N VAL A 9 -11.61 12.10 -12.66
CA VAL A 9 -12.27 10.79 -12.68
C VAL A 9 -13.48 10.81 -11.76
N THR A 10 -14.65 10.52 -12.32
CA THR A 10 -15.91 10.48 -11.57
C THR A 10 -16.59 9.15 -11.76
N LYS A 11 -17.16 8.61 -10.67
CA LYS A 11 -18.04 7.44 -10.70
C LYS A 11 -19.32 7.72 -9.93
N ARG A 12 -20.45 7.59 -10.62
CA ARG A 12 -21.79 7.70 -10.03
C ARG A 12 -22.72 6.57 -10.46
N TRP A 13 -23.68 6.26 -9.59
CA TRP A 13 -24.83 5.42 -9.89
C TRP A 13 -26.10 6.25 -9.64
N GLY A 14 -26.77 6.67 -10.73
CA GLY A 14 -27.86 7.64 -10.63
C GLY A 14 -27.35 8.96 -10.03
N LYS A 15 -27.94 9.36 -8.89
CA LYS A 15 -27.54 10.54 -8.10
C LYS A 15 -26.47 10.26 -7.05
N PHE A 16 -26.11 9.00 -6.80
CA PHE A 16 -25.09 8.67 -5.80
C PHE A 16 -23.70 8.76 -6.43
N TYR A 17 -22.83 9.63 -5.89
CA TYR A 17 -21.45 9.80 -6.32
C TYR A 17 -20.51 9.04 -5.39
N ALA A 18 -19.88 8.00 -5.93
CA ALA A 18 -18.94 7.15 -5.22
C ALA A 18 -17.51 7.70 -5.24
N VAL A 19 -17.16 8.33 -6.36
CA VAL A 19 -15.91 9.08 -6.57
C VAL A 19 -16.28 10.32 -7.36
N ASP A 20 -15.81 11.48 -6.91
CA ASP A 20 -16.24 12.78 -7.43
C ASP A 20 -15.02 13.62 -7.80
N ASN A 21 -14.82 13.82 -9.10
CA ASN A 21 -13.74 14.64 -9.66
C ASN A 21 -12.33 14.33 -9.13
N LEU A 22 -11.99 13.04 -9.01
CA LEU A 22 -10.70 12.60 -8.46
C LEU A 22 -9.56 12.88 -9.45
N ASN A 23 -8.57 13.64 -8.96
CA ASN A 23 -7.30 13.88 -9.61
C ASN A 23 -6.18 13.26 -8.76
N LEU A 24 -5.36 12.41 -9.37
CA LEU A 24 -4.31 11.68 -8.66
C LEU A 24 -3.16 11.34 -9.61
N ASP A 25 -1.93 11.60 -9.17
CA ASP A 25 -0.69 11.25 -9.88
C ASP A 25 0.13 10.29 -9.02
N ILE A 26 0.17 9.02 -9.41
CA ILE A 26 0.88 7.94 -8.73
C ILE A 26 2.21 7.74 -9.46
N GLU A 27 3.29 8.08 -8.76
CA GLU A 27 4.64 7.95 -9.29
C GLU A 27 5.03 6.49 -9.52
N ASN A 28 5.96 6.26 -10.45
CA ASN A 28 6.54 4.96 -10.69
C ASN A 28 7.24 4.43 -9.43
N ASN A 29 7.11 3.12 -9.15
CA ASN A 29 7.71 2.43 -8.00
C ASN A 29 7.26 3.05 -6.65
N SER A 30 6.05 3.60 -6.61
CA SER A 30 5.44 4.07 -5.36
C SER A 30 4.58 2.97 -4.73
N PHE A 31 4.57 2.95 -3.40
CA PHE A 31 3.57 2.21 -2.63
C PHE A 31 2.51 3.23 -2.17
N VAL A 32 1.41 3.34 -2.89
CA VAL A 32 0.32 4.28 -2.55
C VAL A 32 -0.77 3.55 -1.79
N THR A 33 -1.20 4.13 -0.67
CA THR A 33 -2.33 3.61 0.10
C THR A 33 -3.55 4.52 -0.05
N LEU A 34 -4.67 3.97 -0.49
CA LEU A 34 -5.98 4.60 -0.42
C LEU A 34 -6.55 4.35 0.98
N LEU A 35 -6.77 5.43 1.73
CA LEU A 35 -7.22 5.42 3.12
C LEU A 35 -8.51 6.26 3.27
N GLY A 36 -9.35 5.90 4.25
CA GLY A 36 -10.56 6.66 4.57
C GLY A 36 -11.68 5.80 5.17
N PRO A 37 -12.81 6.39 5.58
CA PRO A 37 -13.94 5.70 6.19
C PRO A 37 -14.57 4.63 5.28
N SER A 38 -15.38 3.75 5.87
CA SER A 38 -16.16 2.80 5.06
C SER A 38 -17.10 3.56 4.10
N GLY A 39 -17.20 3.09 2.85
CA GLY A 39 -18.05 3.71 1.83
C GLY A 39 -17.49 4.98 1.16
N CYS A 40 -16.28 5.44 1.51
CA CYS A 40 -15.76 6.70 0.95
C CYS A 40 -15.24 6.63 -0.51
N GLY A 41 -15.29 5.48 -1.17
CA GLY A 41 -14.91 5.33 -2.59
C GLY A 41 -13.56 4.66 -2.88
N LYS A 42 -12.78 4.25 -1.87
CA LYS A 42 -11.44 3.62 -2.05
C LYS A 42 -11.43 2.44 -3.02
N THR A 43 -12.24 1.42 -2.73
CA THR A 43 -12.35 0.20 -3.54
C THR A 43 -12.87 0.52 -4.94
N THR A 44 -13.79 1.48 -5.07
CA THR A 44 -14.29 1.95 -6.37
C THR A 44 -13.17 2.57 -7.19
N THR A 45 -12.36 3.46 -6.59
CA THR A 45 -11.16 4.04 -7.22
C THR A 45 -10.20 2.95 -7.68
N LEU A 46 -9.86 2.01 -6.81
CA LEU A 46 -8.97 0.89 -7.12
C LEU A 46 -9.46 0.07 -8.33
N ARG A 47 -10.76 -0.32 -8.32
CA ARG A 47 -11.38 -1.12 -9.38
C ARG A 47 -11.46 -0.36 -10.71
N MET A 48 -11.63 0.96 -10.70
CA MET A 48 -11.61 1.78 -11.91
C MET A 48 -10.23 1.79 -12.58
N ILE A 49 -9.16 1.93 -11.79
CA ILE A 49 -7.79 1.89 -12.32
C ILE A 49 -7.48 0.49 -12.88
N ALA A 50 -7.89 -0.56 -12.17
CA ALA A 50 -7.74 -1.95 -12.62
C ALA A 50 -8.61 -2.32 -13.83
N GLY A 51 -9.67 -1.55 -14.12
CA GLY A 51 -10.62 -1.79 -15.21
C GLY A 51 -11.76 -2.75 -14.86
N LEU A 52 -11.88 -3.13 -13.59
CA LEU A 52 -12.97 -3.98 -13.08
C LEU A 52 -14.28 -3.19 -12.92
N GLU A 53 -14.17 -1.86 -12.81
CA GLU A 53 -15.29 -0.93 -12.80
C GLU A 53 -15.07 0.12 -13.89
N THR A 54 -16.14 0.54 -14.58
CA THR A 54 -16.04 1.60 -15.61
C THR A 54 -16.36 2.96 -14.98
N PRO A 55 -15.46 3.96 -15.03
CA PRO A 55 -15.77 5.33 -14.60
C PRO A 55 -16.94 5.92 -15.40
N THR A 56 -17.64 6.88 -14.80
CA THR A 56 -18.69 7.63 -15.50
C THR A 56 -18.09 8.70 -16.42
N SER A 57 -17.03 9.37 -15.98
CA SER A 57 -16.32 10.39 -16.76
C SER A 57 -14.86 10.53 -16.31
N GLY A 58 -14.09 11.26 -17.09
CA GLY A 58 -12.68 11.55 -16.83
C GLY A 58 -11.74 10.69 -17.65
N ARG A 59 -10.46 10.67 -17.25
CA ARG A 59 -9.39 9.99 -17.98
C ARG A 59 -8.46 9.26 -17.02
N ILE A 60 -8.02 8.05 -17.41
CA ILE A 60 -7.05 7.25 -16.68
C ILE A 60 -5.93 6.82 -17.65
N THR A 61 -4.68 7.11 -17.28
CA THR A 61 -3.49 6.63 -17.99
C THR A 61 -2.63 5.74 -17.09
N ILE A 62 -2.01 4.73 -17.69
CA ILE A 62 -1.00 3.87 -17.05
C ILE A 62 0.23 3.91 -17.97
N GLY A 63 1.27 4.63 -17.56
CA GLY A 63 2.39 5.01 -18.41
C GLY A 63 1.87 5.83 -19.59
N ASP A 64 2.41 5.53 -20.78
CA ASP A 64 2.01 6.19 -22.02
C ASP A 64 0.63 5.73 -22.54
N LYS A 65 0.01 4.72 -21.91
CA LYS A 65 -1.23 4.12 -22.39
C LYS A 65 -2.45 4.75 -21.73
N VAL A 66 -3.33 5.32 -22.54
CA VAL A 66 -4.69 5.69 -22.11
C VAL A 66 -5.50 4.40 -21.95
N VAL A 67 -5.93 4.11 -20.72
CA VAL A 67 -6.73 2.91 -20.40
C VAL A 67 -8.21 3.23 -20.26
N PHE A 68 -8.55 4.48 -19.98
CA PHE A 68 -9.92 4.97 -19.98
C PHE A 68 -9.95 6.45 -20.40
N ASP A 69 -10.90 6.81 -21.24
CA ASP A 69 -11.18 8.20 -21.61
C ASP A 69 -12.65 8.32 -22.04
N SER A 70 -13.44 9.07 -21.28
CA SER A 70 -14.87 9.21 -21.56
C SER A 70 -15.17 10.02 -22.83
N GLU A 71 -14.29 10.94 -23.22
CA GLU A 71 -14.50 11.80 -24.40
C GLU A 71 -14.11 11.06 -25.68
N GLN A 72 -13.04 10.27 -25.62
CA GLN A 72 -12.56 9.47 -26.75
C GLN A 72 -13.24 8.09 -26.85
N GLY A 73 -14.12 7.73 -25.90
CA GLY A 73 -14.81 6.45 -25.87
C GLY A 73 -13.87 5.25 -25.62
N ILE A 74 -12.74 5.48 -24.95
CA ILE A 74 -11.73 4.46 -24.69
C ILE A 74 -12.08 3.75 -23.37
N ASN A 75 -12.20 2.42 -23.41
CA ASN A 75 -12.30 1.58 -22.21
C ASN A 75 -11.54 0.27 -22.41
N VAL A 76 -10.29 0.23 -21.95
CA VAL A 76 -9.43 -0.96 -22.07
C VAL A 76 -9.83 -1.97 -20.98
N PRO A 77 -10.12 -3.24 -21.32
CA PRO A 77 -10.48 -4.25 -20.32
C PRO A 77 -9.29 -4.64 -19.43
N PRO A 78 -9.52 -5.17 -18.20
CA PRO A 78 -8.47 -5.47 -17.21
C PRO A 78 -7.32 -6.31 -17.76
N ASN A 79 -7.63 -7.37 -18.51
CA ASN A 79 -6.65 -8.29 -19.09
C ASN A 79 -5.68 -7.61 -20.06
N LYS A 80 -6.05 -6.47 -20.65
CA LYS A 80 -5.21 -5.68 -21.56
C LYS A 80 -4.50 -4.52 -20.86
N ARG A 81 -4.67 -4.35 -19.55
CA ARG A 81 -3.99 -3.32 -18.76
C ARG A 81 -2.63 -3.79 -18.19
N LYS A 82 -2.32 -5.09 -18.25
CA LYS A 82 -1.08 -5.70 -17.68
C LYS A 82 -0.89 -5.38 -16.18
N VAL A 83 -1.97 -5.54 -15.42
CA VAL A 83 -2.05 -5.25 -13.98
C VAL A 83 -2.33 -6.52 -13.18
N GLY A 84 -1.79 -6.58 -11.96
CA GLY A 84 -2.09 -7.62 -10.99
C GLY A 84 -3.15 -7.13 -10.01
N PHE A 85 -4.11 -7.98 -9.63
CA PHE A 85 -5.13 -7.62 -8.65
C PHE A 85 -5.27 -8.71 -7.57
N LEU A 86 -5.06 -8.31 -6.31
CA LEU A 86 -5.24 -9.14 -5.14
C LEU A 86 -6.54 -8.75 -4.42
N PHE A 87 -7.50 -9.67 -4.40
CA PHE A 87 -8.79 -9.48 -3.74
C PHE A 87 -8.71 -9.75 -2.23
N GLN A 88 -9.62 -9.14 -1.48
CA GLN A 88 -9.81 -9.34 -0.04
C GLN A 88 -9.99 -10.82 0.33
N ASN A 89 -10.78 -11.54 -0.47
CA ASN A 89 -10.82 -13.00 -0.44
C ASN A 89 -9.78 -13.50 -1.43
N TYR A 90 -8.80 -14.28 -0.95
CA TYR A 90 -7.65 -14.76 -1.75
C TYR A 90 -8.02 -15.47 -3.06
N ALA A 91 -9.29 -15.84 -3.24
CA ALA A 91 -9.86 -16.39 -4.46
C ALA A 91 -9.02 -17.57 -5.00
N LEU A 92 -8.45 -18.37 -4.10
CA LEU A 92 -7.69 -19.56 -4.46
C LEU A 92 -8.65 -20.65 -4.92
N TRP A 93 -8.23 -21.42 -5.92
CA TRP A 93 -8.97 -22.59 -6.35
C TRP A 93 -8.75 -23.73 -5.34
N PRO A 94 -9.79 -24.18 -4.62
CA PRO A 94 -9.63 -25.14 -3.52
C PRO A 94 -9.20 -26.53 -3.98
N ASN A 95 -9.54 -26.87 -5.23
CA ASN A 95 -9.25 -28.18 -5.84
C ASN A 95 -7.93 -28.20 -6.63
N MET A 96 -7.14 -27.12 -6.56
CA MET A 96 -5.84 -27.02 -7.20
C MET A 96 -4.75 -26.94 -6.13
N THR A 97 -3.59 -27.53 -6.40
CA THR A 97 -2.41 -27.39 -5.55
C THR A 97 -1.90 -25.94 -5.56
N VAL A 98 -0.94 -25.62 -4.68
CA VAL A 98 -0.24 -24.32 -4.70
C VAL A 98 0.42 -24.07 -6.05
N TYR A 99 1.09 -25.07 -6.61
CA TYR A 99 1.71 -24.97 -7.94
C TYR A 99 0.66 -24.62 -9.00
N GLU A 100 -0.45 -25.36 -9.04
CA GLU A 100 -1.51 -25.18 -10.03
C GLU A 100 -2.19 -23.81 -9.90
N ASN A 101 -2.42 -23.35 -8.67
CA ASN A 101 -2.99 -22.02 -8.41
C ASN A 101 -2.14 -20.90 -9.02
N ILE A 102 -0.81 -20.99 -8.92
CA ILE A 102 0.12 -19.99 -9.46
C ILE A 102 0.25 -20.16 -10.99
N ALA A 103 0.37 -21.41 -11.47
CA ALA A 103 0.55 -21.73 -12.88
C ALA A 103 -0.68 -21.39 -13.75
N PHE A 104 -1.89 -21.45 -13.20
CA PHE A 104 -3.14 -21.28 -13.94
C PHE A 104 -3.24 -19.92 -14.68
N GLY A 105 -2.75 -18.84 -14.07
CA GLY A 105 -2.73 -17.52 -14.72
C GLY A 105 -1.80 -17.51 -15.93
N LEU A 106 -0.63 -18.14 -15.80
CA LEU A 106 0.41 -18.20 -16.83
C LEU A 106 -0.01 -19.07 -18.03
N SER A 107 -0.71 -20.18 -17.80
CA SER A 107 -1.15 -21.07 -18.88
C SER A 107 -2.14 -20.42 -19.85
N ASN A 108 -2.79 -19.34 -19.42
CA ASN A 108 -3.76 -18.58 -20.22
C ASN A 108 -3.15 -17.37 -20.94
N ILE A 109 -1.85 -17.10 -20.74
CA ILE A 109 -1.15 -16.01 -21.43
C ILE A 109 -0.86 -16.43 -22.86
N LYS A 110 -1.36 -15.64 -23.82
CA LYS A 110 -1.09 -15.78 -25.24
C LYS A 110 -0.65 -14.43 -25.80
N GLU A 111 0.65 -14.26 -25.91
CA GLU A 111 1.28 -13.04 -26.41
C GLU A 111 2.31 -13.37 -27.49
N GLU A 112 2.80 -12.34 -28.18
CA GLU A 112 3.95 -12.47 -29.08
C GLU A 112 5.22 -12.63 -28.24
N LEU A 113 5.83 -13.81 -28.30
CA LEU A 113 6.94 -14.21 -27.43
C LEU A 113 8.12 -14.73 -28.24
N PRO A 114 9.37 -14.52 -27.76
CA PRO A 114 10.56 -15.16 -28.34
C PRO A 114 10.43 -16.69 -28.38
N ILE A 115 11.03 -17.29 -29.40
CA ILE A 115 11.22 -18.75 -29.44
C ILE A 115 12.52 -19.08 -28.71
N TYR A 116 12.43 -19.93 -27.70
CA TYR A 116 13.58 -20.47 -26.97
C TYR A 116 13.75 -21.95 -27.27
N ASP A 117 15.00 -22.41 -27.37
CA ASP A 117 15.31 -23.85 -27.34
C ASP A 117 15.62 -24.28 -25.91
N PHE A 118 14.61 -24.77 -25.19
CA PHE A 118 14.78 -25.22 -23.81
C PHE A 118 15.67 -26.45 -23.67
N SER A 119 15.77 -27.30 -24.70
CA SER A 119 16.70 -28.43 -24.67
C SER A 119 18.14 -27.92 -24.63
N PHE A 120 18.49 -26.95 -25.48
CA PHE A 120 19.79 -26.30 -25.47
C PHE A 120 20.02 -25.52 -24.18
N LYS A 121 19.06 -24.68 -23.77
CA LYS A 121 19.15 -23.85 -22.55
C LYS A 121 19.41 -24.70 -21.30
N ASN A 122 18.66 -25.78 -21.13
CA ASN A 122 18.82 -26.68 -19.99
C ASN A 122 20.15 -27.43 -20.04
N THR A 123 20.60 -27.84 -21.24
CA THR A 123 21.89 -28.50 -21.44
C THR A 123 23.05 -27.58 -21.05
N VAL A 124 23.05 -26.33 -21.53
CA VAL A 124 24.06 -25.31 -21.17
C VAL A 124 24.04 -25.03 -19.68
N LYS A 125 22.85 -24.92 -19.07
CA LYS A 125 22.72 -24.66 -17.63
C LYS A 125 23.24 -25.83 -16.79
N LEU A 126 22.96 -27.08 -17.17
CA LEU A 126 23.49 -28.27 -16.52
C LEU A 126 25.03 -28.34 -16.61
N ILE A 127 25.61 -28.00 -17.78
CA ILE A 127 27.06 -27.91 -17.96
C ILE A 127 27.66 -26.89 -16.98
N GLU A 128 27.05 -25.70 -16.88
CA GLU A 128 27.49 -24.65 -15.95
C GLU A 128 27.47 -25.13 -14.50
N ILE A 129 26.37 -25.76 -14.06
CA ILE A 129 26.21 -26.27 -12.70
C ILE A 129 27.24 -27.36 -12.39
N LEU A 130 27.44 -28.31 -13.32
CA LEU A 130 28.34 -29.45 -13.13
C LEU A 130 29.83 -29.06 -13.10
N LYS A 131 30.20 -27.84 -13.55
CA LYS A 131 31.56 -27.33 -13.35
C LYS A 131 31.91 -27.16 -11.87
N ASN A 132 30.91 -26.94 -11.01
CA ASN A 132 31.02 -26.87 -9.56
C ASN A 132 30.44 -28.14 -8.90
N ASP A 133 30.89 -29.31 -9.35
CA ASP A 133 30.39 -30.62 -8.92
C ASP A 133 30.39 -30.80 -7.39
N GLN A 134 31.42 -30.29 -6.70
CA GLN A 134 31.54 -30.39 -5.24
C GLN A 134 30.40 -29.70 -4.51
N GLU A 135 29.95 -28.53 -4.97
CA GLU A 135 28.84 -27.81 -4.35
C GLU A 135 27.51 -28.54 -4.58
N VAL A 136 27.33 -29.13 -5.76
CA VAL A 136 26.15 -29.97 -6.04
C VAL A 136 26.10 -31.18 -5.09
N VAL A 137 27.22 -31.89 -4.91
CA VAL A 137 27.30 -33.03 -3.99
C VAL A 137 27.03 -32.60 -2.55
N LYS A 138 27.61 -31.48 -2.11
CA LYS A 138 27.39 -30.90 -0.78
C LYS A 138 25.92 -30.59 -0.55
N LEU A 139 25.26 -29.89 -1.48
CA LEU A 139 23.84 -29.55 -1.38
C LEU A 139 22.95 -30.77 -1.25
N ILE A 140 23.24 -31.84 -2.01
CA ILE A 140 22.50 -33.11 -1.93
C ILE A 140 22.73 -33.78 -0.57
N ARG A 141 23.98 -33.84 -0.09
CA ARG A 141 24.32 -34.48 1.20
C ARG A 141 23.70 -33.77 2.40
N GLU A 142 23.54 -32.45 2.35
CA GLU A 142 22.85 -31.69 3.40
C GLU A 142 21.34 -32.01 3.52
N CYS A 143 20.78 -32.76 2.57
CA CYS A 143 19.39 -33.20 2.58
C CYS A 143 19.21 -34.64 3.12
N ILE A 144 20.27 -35.24 3.67
CA ILE A 144 20.20 -36.53 4.36
C ILE A 144 19.56 -36.33 5.73
N ASP A 145 18.57 -37.16 6.06
CA ASP A 145 17.88 -37.14 7.34
C ASP A 145 18.69 -37.83 8.47
N LYS A 146 18.15 -37.81 9.69
CA LYS A 146 18.78 -38.46 10.86
C LYS A 146 18.90 -39.98 10.73
N ASN A 147 18.13 -40.59 9.83
CA ASN A 147 18.13 -42.03 9.55
C ASN A 147 19.02 -42.39 8.34
N ASN A 148 19.86 -41.45 7.90
CA ASN A 148 20.75 -41.60 6.75
C ASN A 148 20.03 -41.84 5.41
N LYS A 149 18.77 -41.39 5.29
CA LYS A 149 17.96 -41.46 4.07
C LYS A 149 17.90 -40.09 3.41
N ILE A 150 18.05 -40.05 2.08
CA ILE A 150 17.94 -38.82 1.30
C ILE A 150 16.46 -38.44 1.16
N ASP A 151 16.11 -37.22 1.56
CA ASP A 151 14.81 -36.63 1.25
C ASP A 151 14.83 -36.03 -0.16
N HIS A 152 14.24 -36.76 -1.11
CA HIS A 152 14.19 -36.37 -2.51
C HIS A 152 13.53 -35.01 -2.74
N ASN A 153 12.43 -34.70 -2.04
CA ASN A 153 11.72 -33.43 -2.23
C ASN A 153 12.59 -32.27 -1.75
N ARG A 154 13.26 -32.45 -0.60
CA ARG A 154 14.17 -31.44 -0.07
C ARG A 154 15.37 -31.20 -0.99
N VAL A 155 15.92 -32.25 -1.61
CA VAL A 155 16.98 -32.11 -2.62
C VAL A 155 16.49 -31.29 -3.82
N LEU A 156 15.34 -31.65 -4.39
CA LEU A 156 14.81 -30.96 -5.57
C LEU A 156 14.57 -29.48 -5.29
N ILE A 157 13.91 -29.13 -4.18
CA ILE A 157 13.68 -27.73 -3.77
C ILE A 157 15.00 -26.97 -3.67
N LYS A 158 16.01 -27.57 -3.05
CA LYS A 158 17.31 -26.92 -2.82
C LYS A 158 18.08 -26.70 -4.12
N LEU A 159 18.07 -27.67 -5.03
CA LEU A 159 18.69 -27.52 -6.35
C LEU A 159 17.98 -26.46 -7.19
N ILE A 160 16.64 -26.44 -7.17
CA ILE A 160 15.83 -25.42 -7.84
C ILE A 160 16.15 -24.02 -7.30
N ASP A 161 16.15 -23.84 -5.98
CA ASP A 161 16.33 -22.53 -5.34
C ASP A 161 17.74 -21.97 -5.54
N VAL A 162 18.77 -22.82 -5.47
CA VAL A 162 20.17 -22.40 -5.62
C VAL A 162 20.50 -22.12 -7.09
N TYR A 163 20.11 -22.99 -8.00
CA TYR A 163 20.51 -22.89 -9.41
C TYR A 163 19.47 -22.20 -10.31
N SER A 164 18.30 -21.85 -9.79
CA SER A 164 17.19 -21.22 -10.52
C SER A 164 16.80 -22.02 -11.77
N ILE A 165 16.66 -23.33 -11.60
CA ILE A 165 16.31 -24.28 -12.65
C ILE A 165 14.91 -24.85 -12.47
N SER A 166 14.33 -25.40 -13.53
CA SER A 166 13.05 -26.10 -13.46
C SER A 166 13.15 -27.40 -12.67
N GLU A 167 12.00 -27.92 -12.25
CA GLU A 167 11.89 -29.22 -11.62
C GLU A 167 12.35 -30.35 -12.55
N SER A 168 12.07 -30.23 -13.85
CA SER A 168 12.50 -31.22 -14.86
C SER A 168 14.04 -31.29 -14.92
N THR A 169 14.69 -30.13 -14.91
CA THR A 169 16.16 -30.00 -14.93
C THR A 169 16.78 -30.43 -13.61
N ALA A 170 16.15 -30.11 -12.47
CA ALA A 170 16.62 -30.56 -11.15
C ALA A 170 16.54 -32.08 -11.01
N LYS A 171 15.47 -32.72 -11.52
CA LYS A 171 15.34 -34.17 -11.59
C LYS A 171 16.43 -34.80 -12.46
N ALA A 172 16.74 -34.20 -13.61
CA ALA A 172 17.84 -34.65 -14.46
C ALA A 172 19.20 -34.55 -13.73
N LEU A 173 19.48 -33.41 -13.10
CA LEU A 173 20.72 -33.17 -12.35
C LEU A 173 20.90 -34.20 -11.22
N PHE A 174 19.84 -34.42 -10.43
CA PHE A 174 19.86 -35.40 -9.34
C PHE A 174 19.98 -36.84 -9.88
N GLY A 175 19.35 -37.12 -11.01
CA GLY A 175 19.38 -38.41 -11.70
C GLY A 175 20.76 -38.85 -12.19
N TYR A 176 21.71 -37.92 -12.36
CA TYR A 176 23.11 -38.25 -12.67
C TYR A 176 23.85 -38.93 -11.51
N LYS A 177 23.30 -38.92 -10.29
CA LYS A 177 23.86 -39.65 -9.14
C LYS A 177 25.33 -39.33 -8.81
N ILE A 178 25.78 -38.13 -9.15
CA ILE A 178 27.13 -37.62 -8.86
C ILE A 178 27.49 -37.61 -7.36
N HIS A 179 26.50 -37.71 -6.47
CA HIS A 179 26.70 -37.79 -5.02
C HIS A 179 26.99 -39.22 -4.52
N GLU A 180 26.68 -40.25 -5.31
CA GLU A 180 26.87 -41.67 -4.98
C GLU A 180 28.28 -42.16 -5.37
N VAL A 181 28.96 -41.46 -6.27
CA VAL A 181 30.30 -41.83 -6.75
C VAL A 181 31.41 -41.30 -5.85
N LYS A 182 32.53 -42.03 -5.78
CA LYS A 182 33.71 -41.63 -4.99
C LYS A 182 34.43 -40.41 -5.58
N ASP A 183 34.45 -40.29 -6.90
CA ASP A 183 35.07 -39.18 -7.64
C ASP A 183 34.00 -38.44 -8.45
N SER A 184 33.41 -37.43 -7.83
CA SER A 184 32.39 -36.59 -8.45
C SER A 184 32.93 -35.81 -9.66
N ARG A 185 34.22 -35.46 -9.66
CA ARG A 185 34.84 -34.63 -10.69
C ARG A 185 34.94 -35.38 -12.01
N THR A 186 35.35 -36.64 -11.96
CA THR A 186 35.42 -37.49 -13.16
C THR A 186 34.04 -37.79 -13.72
N ALA A 187 33.06 -38.09 -12.85
CA ALA A 187 31.68 -38.31 -13.27
C ALA A 187 31.06 -37.05 -13.89
N ALA A 188 31.23 -35.89 -13.25
CA ALA A 188 30.76 -34.61 -13.79
C ALA A 188 31.39 -34.29 -15.14
N LYS A 189 32.70 -34.54 -15.31
CA LYS A 189 33.39 -34.31 -16.58
C LYS A 189 32.81 -35.16 -17.71
N GLN A 190 32.54 -36.44 -17.47
CA GLN A 190 31.92 -37.32 -18.48
C GLN A 190 30.53 -36.79 -18.91
N ILE A 191 29.71 -36.38 -17.94
CA ILE A 191 28.37 -35.83 -18.20
C ILE A 191 28.48 -34.50 -18.96
N ILE A 192 29.43 -33.63 -18.59
CA ILE A 192 29.69 -32.38 -19.30
C ILE A 192 30.08 -32.65 -20.76
N ASP A 193 30.94 -33.63 -21.03
CA ASP A 193 31.34 -33.96 -22.40
C ASP A 193 30.15 -34.45 -23.25
N GLU A 194 29.25 -35.27 -22.66
CA GLU A 194 28.01 -35.71 -23.32
C GLU A 194 27.05 -34.54 -23.58
N LEU A 195 26.82 -33.68 -22.59
CA LEU A 195 25.97 -32.51 -22.72
C LEU A 195 26.54 -31.51 -23.73
N THR A 196 27.87 -31.35 -23.79
CA THR A 196 28.52 -30.44 -24.73
C THR A 196 28.30 -30.91 -26.17
N LYS A 197 28.46 -32.21 -26.45
CA LYS A 197 28.13 -32.80 -27.75
C LYS A 197 26.68 -32.53 -28.14
N LYS A 198 25.74 -32.76 -27.21
CA LYS A 198 24.31 -32.50 -27.43
C LYS A 198 24.04 -31.01 -27.72
N ALA A 199 24.70 -30.10 -27.01
CA ALA A 199 24.57 -28.66 -27.24
C ALA A 199 25.09 -28.26 -28.63
N ASP A 200 26.26 -28.78 -29.03
CA ASP A 200 26.85 -28.51 -30.34
C ASP A 200 25.99 -29.06 -31.49
N GLU A 201 25.40 -30.25 -31.33
CA GLU A 201 24.45 -30.83 -32.30
C GLU A 201 23.22 -29.93 -32.50
N ILE A 202 22.64 -29.42 -31.40
CA ILE A 202 21.49 -28.51 -31.48
C ILE A 202 21.89 -27.21 -32.19
N ARG A 203 23.04 -26.61 -31.81
CA ARG A 203 23.55 -25.38 -32.43
C ARG A 203 23.81 -25.56 -33.93
N ALA A 204 24.41 -26.68 -34.33
CA ALA A 204 24.62 -27.02 -35.74
C ALA A 204 23.28 -27.20 -36.49
N GLY A 205 22.25 -27.73 -35.83
CA GLY A 205 20.90 -27.84 -36.37
C GLY A 205 20.25 -26.50 -36.73
N TYR A 206 20.42 -25.47 -35.89
CA TYR A 206 19.94 -24.11 -36.18
C TYR A 206 20.79 -23.41 -37.24
N SER A 207 22.12 -23.57 -37.20
CA SER A 207 23.02 -22.98 -38.19
C SER A 207 22.70 -23.46 -39.62
N LYS A 208 22.31 -24.73 -39.80
CA LYS A 208 21.82 -25.27 -41.09
C LYS A 208 20.55 -24.59 -41.62
N LYS A 209 19.76 -23.96 -40.75
CA LYS A 209 18.53 -23.23 -41.10
C LYS A 209 18.77 -21.72 -41.27
N GLY A 210 20.02 -21.25 -41.19
CA GLY A 210 20.35 -19.82 -41.19
C GLY A 210 19.99 -19.10 -39.88
N GLN A 211 19.78 -19.87 -38.80
CA GLN A 211 19.38 -19.37 -37.48
C GLN A 211 20.51 -19.56 -36.46
N GLU A 212 20.54 -18.70 -35.45
CA GLU A 212 21.53 -18.75 -34.37
C GLU A 212 20.84 -18.68 -33.00
N LEU A 213 21.47 -19.24 -31.98
CA LEU A 213 21.02 -19.12 -30.59
C LEU A 213 21.87 -18.05 -29.90
N ASN A 214 21.25 -16.98 -29.44
CA ASN A 214 21.93 -15.91 -28.71
C ASN A 214 22.29 -16.34 -27.27
N GLU A 215 22.86 -15.43 -26.47
CA GLU A 215 23.25 -15.69 -25.07
C GLU A 215 22.07 -16.12 -24.18
N GLU A 216 20.86 -15.62 -24.45
CA GLU A 216 19.64 -16.01 -23.74
C GLU A 216 19.02 -17.33 -24.24
N CYS A 217 19.68 -18.00 -25.19
CA CYS A 217 19.20 -19.18 -25.91
C CYS A 217 17.91 -18.94 -26.71
N ALA A 218 17.64 -17.69 -27.08
CA ALA A 218 16.59 -17.32 -28.01
C ALA A 218 17.05 -17.57 -29.44
N VAL A 219 16.13 -18.06 -30.28
CA VAL A 219 16.37 -18.27 -31.71
C VAL A 219 16.39 -16.90 -32.40
N THR A 220 17.46 -16.65 -33.13
CA THR A 220 17.68 -15.43 -33.90
C THR A 220 17.88 -15.75 -35.37
N GLU A 221 17.45 -14.85 -36.24
CA GLU A 221 17.69 -14.89 -37.67
C GLU A 221 18.22 -13.51 -38.07
N GLN A 222 19.39 -13.46 -38.72
CA GLN A 222 20.07 -12.20 -39.07
C GLN A 222 20.25 -11.23 -37.88
N GLY A 223 20.49 -11.77 -36.68
CA GLY A 223 20.69 -10.99 -35.45
C GLY A 223 19.40 -10.46 -34.79
N LYS A 224 18.21 -10.74 -35.34
CA LYS A 224 16.92 -10.41 -34.71
C LYS A 224 16.30 -11.65 -34.08
N VAL A 225 15.76 -11.49 -32.88
CA VAL A 225 15.04 -12.57 -32.17
C VAL A 225 13.74 -12.88 -32.89
N ILE A 226 13.50 -14.16 -33.16
CA ILE A 226 12.27 -14.63 -33.79
C ILE A 226 11.17 -14.70 -32.72
N THR A 227 10.06 -14.00 -32.97
CA THR A 227 8.87 -14.02 -32.11
C THR A 227 7.72 -14.76 -32.78
N THR A 228 6.88 -15.42 -31.97
CA THR A 228 5.62 -16.02 -32.42
C THR A 228 4.53 -15.83 -31.37
N VAL A 229 3.27 -15.72 -31.81
CA VAL A 229 2.12 -15.68 -30.91
C VAL A 229 1.86 -17.08 -30.38
N ARG A 230 2.23 -17.34 -29.12
CA ARG A 230 2.13 -18.67 -28.49
C ARG A 230 1.75 -18.57 -27.02
N ASN A 231 1.40 -19.73 -26.45
CA ASN A 231 1.30 -19.87 -25.01
C ASN A 231 2.70 -20.09 -24.41
N LEU A 232 2.83 -19.83 -23.11
CA LEU A 232 4.01 -20.23 -22.35
C LEU A 232 4.16 -21.76 -22.37
N SER A 233 5.38 -22.21 -22.57
CA SER A 233 5.75 -23.62 -22.45
C SER A 233 5.71 -24.07 -21.00
N LYS A 234 5.63 -25.39 -20.77
CA LYS A 234 5.65 -25.94 -19.39
C LYS A 234 6.89 -25.51 -18.61
N GLU A 235 8.02 -25.38 -19.28
CA GLU A 235 9.29 -24.98 -18.68
C GLU A 235 9.28 -23.51 -18.25
N GLU A 236 8.73 -22.61 -19.07
CA GLU A 236 8.59 -21.19 -18.72
C GLU A 236 7.64 -20.99 -17.54
N ILE A 237 6.53 -21.75 -17.53
CA ILE A 237 5.57 -21.73 -16.44
C ILE A 237 6.26 -22.18 -15.15
N ASP A 238 6.94 -23.33 -15.15
CA ASP A 238 7.61 -23.84 -13.95
C ASP A 238 8.68 -22.85 -13.46
N LEU A 239 9.54 -22.33 -14.34
CA LEU A 239 10.54 -21.33 -13.95
C LEU A 239 9.93 -20.08 -13.32
N SER A 240 8.84 -19.55 -13.89
CA SER A 240 8.14 -18.39 -13.34
C SER A 240 7.49 -18.72 -11.98
N VAL A 241 6.81 -19.88 -11.87
CA VAL A 241 6.19 -20.36 -10.62
C VAL A 241 7.24 -20.54 -9.53
N ARG A 242 8.38 -21.17 -9.82
CA ARG A 242 9.48 -21.36 -8.84
C ARG A 242 10.10 -20.03 -8.44
N ARG A 243 10.31 -19.10 -9.38
CA ARG A 243 10.81 -17.75 -9.10
C ARG A 243 9.91 -17.04 -8.08
N VAL A 244 8.60 -16.98 -8.32
CA VAL A 244 7.69 -16.30 -7.37
C VAL A 244 7.52 -17.09 -6.07
N ALA A 245 7.55 -18.42 -6.11
CA ALA A 245 7.46 -19.24 -4.91
C ALA A 245 8.65 -19.01 -3.95
N LYS A 246 9.85 -18.78 -4.50
CA LYS A 246 11.04 -18.37 -3.75
C LYS A 246 10.85 -16.98 -3.13
N ILE A 247 10.38 -16.01 -3.91
CA ILE A 247 10.14 -14.63 -3.46
C ILE A 247 9.16 -14.58 -2.29
N VAL A 248 8.05 -15.32 -2.33
CA VAL A 248 7.05 -15.35 -1.24
C VAL A 248 7.33 -16.40 -0.16
N LYS A 249 8.40 -17.18 -0.30
CA LYS A 249 8.81 -18.28 0.60
C LYS A 249 7.73 -19.36 0.77
N ILE A 250 7.13 -19.81 -0.33
CA ILE A 250 6.10 -20.89 -0.35
C ILE A 250 6.57 -22.18 -1.02
N GLY A 251 7.82 -22.24 -1.49
CA GLY A 251 8.36 -23.35 -2.31
C GLY A 251 8.28 -24.76 -1.67
N MET A 252 8.16 -24.88 -0.35
CA MET A 252 8.00 -26.17 0.33
C MET A 252 6.55 -26.71 0.35
N PHE A 253 5.58 -25.90 -0.09
CA PHE A 253 4.16 -26.23 -0.03
C PHE A 253 3.53 -26.41 -1.42
N MET A 254 4.35 -26.56 -2.46
CA MET A 254 3.88 -26.56 -3.86
C MET A 254 2.85 -27.64 -4.18
N ASP A 255 2.96 -28.80 -3.53
CA ASP A 255 2.07 -29.95 -3.73
C ASP A 255 0.85 -29.95 -2.81
N ARG A 256 0.73 -28.96 -1.92
CA ARG A 256 -0.40 -28.85 -0.98
C ARG A 256 -1.60 -28.16 -1.58
N TYR A 257 -2.77 -28.45 -1.05
CA TYR A 257 -4.02 -27.75 -1.36
C TYR A 257 -4.24 -26.56 -0.41
N PRO A 258 -4.99 -25.52 -0.81
CA PRO A 258 -5.26 -24.35 0.05
C PRO A 258 -5.81 -24.70 1.44
N ALA A 259 -6.63 -25.75 1.55
CA ALA A 259 -7.18 -26.21 2.82
C ALA A 259 -6.13 -26.74 3.82
N GLU A 260 -4.93 -27.08 3.35
CA GLU A 260 -3.80 -27.59 4.16
C GLU A 260 -2.83 -26.49 4.59
N LEU A 261 -3.15 -25.23 4.31
CA LEU A 261 -2.31 -24.06 4.56
C LEU A 261 -2.91 -23.15 5.63
N SER A 262 -2.03 -22.46 6.37
CA SER A 262 -2.45 -21.36 7.26
C SER A 262 -2.95 -20.15 6.44
N GLY A 263 -3.69 -19.23 7.07
CA GLY A 263 -4.20 -18.03 6.40
C GLY A 263 -3.10 -17.17 5.75
N GLY A 264 -1.94 -17.05 6.41
CA GLY A 264 -0.79 -16.32 5.87
C GLY A 264 -0.11 -17.05 4.71
N GLN A 265 -0.06 -18.38 4.76
CA GLN A 265 0.43 -19.20 3.65
C GLN A 265 -0.50 -19.08 2.44
N GLN A 266 -1.82 -19.15 2.62
CA GLN A 266 -2.79 -18.92 1.54
C GLN A 266 -2.62 -17.53 0.91
N GLN A 267 -2.40 -16.50 1.73
CA GLN A 267 -2.14 -15.16 1.22
C GLN A 267 -0.86 -15.10 0.38
N ARG A 268 0.23 -15.72 0.83
CA ARG A 268 1.50 -15.83 0.06
C ARG A 268 1.26 -16.51 -1.29
N VAL A 269 0.42 -17.54 -1.36
CA VAL A 269 0.01 -18.19 -2.64
C VAL A 269 -0.73 -17.20 -3.55
N ALA A 270 -1.67 -16.43 -3.01
CA ALA A 270 -2.44 -15.46 -3.79
C ALA A 270 -1.55 -14.31 -4.31
N ILE A 271 -0.61 -13.84 -3.50
CA ILE A 271 0.41 -12.87 -3.91
C ILE A 271 1.30 -13.46 -5.03
N ALA A 272 1.80 -14.69 -4.85
CA ALA A 272 2.63 -15.35 -5.86
C ALA A 272 1.90 -15.50 -7.20
N ARG A 273 0.64 -15.94 -7.17
CA ARG A 273 -0.21 -16.02 -8.37
C ARG A 273 -0.33 -14.66 -9.07
N THR A 274 -0.45 -13.58 -8.30
CA THR A 274 -0.61 -12.24 -8.85
C THR A 274 0.71 -11.68 -9.41
N LEU A 275 1.85 -12.06 -8.82
CA LEU A 275 3.19 -11.66 -9.25
C LEU A 275 3.76 -12.49 -10.41
N ALA A 276 3.25 -13.70 -10.64
CA ALA A 276 3.79 -14.62 -11.65
C ALA A 276 3.80 -14.03 -13.08
N PRO A 277 2.77 -13.29 -13.52
CA PRO A 277 2.77 -12.63 -14.83
C PRO A 277 3.67 -11.38 -14.93
N GLU A 278 4.40 -11.03 -13.86
CA GLU A 278 5.23 -9.82 -13.77
C GLU A 278 4.44 -8.53 -14.06
N PRO A 279 3.36 -8.26 -13.31
CA PRO A 279 2.54 -7.09 -13.55
C PRO A 279 3.34 -5.80 -13.27
N THR A 280 3.07 -4.80 -14.10
CA THR A 280 3.69 -3.48 -13.95
C THR A 280 3.13 -2.68 -12.77
N VAL A 281 1.88 -2.97 -12.40
CA VAL A 281 1.16 -2.38 -11.27
C VAL A 281 0.44 -3.48 -10.51
N LEU A 282 0.53 -3.45 -9.18
CA LEU A 282 -0.14 -4.39 -8.29
C LEU A 282 -1.20 -3.67 -7.45
N PHE A 283 -2.44 -4.09 -7.59
CA PHE A 283 -3.58 -3.60 -6.82
C PHE A 283 -3.91 -4.56 -5.68
N MET A 284 -4.21 -4.05 -4.50
CA MET A 284 -4.65 -4.85 -3.35
C MET A 284 -5.86 -4.21 -2.66
N ASP A 285 -6.94 -4.97 -2.52
CA ASP A 285 -8.18 -4.53 -1.88
C ASP A 285 -8.29 -5.19 -0.49
N GLU A 286 -7.89 -4.46 0.57
CA GLU A 286 -7.90 -4.90 1.97
C GLU A 286 -7.30 -6.31 2.22
N PRO A 287 -6.08 -6.60 1.72
CA PRO A 287 -5.56 -7.97 1.72
C PRO A 287 -5.22 -8.53 3.11
N LEU A 288 -5.20 -7.69 4.15
CA LEU A 288 -4.86 -8.07 5.53
C LEU A 288 -6.06 -8.10 6.49
N SER A 289 -7.27 -7.74 6.03
CA SER A 289 -8.45 -7.58 6.89
C SER A 289 -8.83 -8.87 7.62
N ASN A 290 -8.62 -10.02 7.00
CA ASN A 290 -9.07 -11.33 7.52
C ASN A 290 -8.04 -12.04 8.41
N LEU A 291 -6.90 -11.39 8.69
CA LEU A 291 -5.81 -11.97 9.46
C LEU A 291 -5.82 -11.51 10.92
N ASP A 292 -5.27 -12.34 11.81
CA ASP A 292 -5.03 -11.96 13.21
C ASP A 292 -3.92 -10.90 13.33
N ALA A 293 -3.83 -10.25 14.49
CA ALA A 293 -2.90 -9.14 14.71
C ALA A 293 -1.41 -9.51 14.51
N LYS A 294 -1.00 -10.72 14.93
CA LYS A 294 0.40 -11.16 14.82
C LYS A 294 0.76 -11.41 13.36
N LEU A 295 -0.13 -12.06 12.63
CA LEU A 295 0.05 -12.39 11.23
C LEU A 295 -0.06 -11.14 10.34
N ARG A 296 -0.94 -10.18 10.66
CA ARG A 296 -0.97 -8.88 9.99
C ARG A 296 0.39 -8.18 10.05
N LEU A 297 1.02 -8.17 11.22
CA LEU A 297 2.34 -7.55 11.41
C LEU A 297 3.42 -8.25 10.58
N GLU A 298 3.46 -9.59 10.59
CA GLU A 298 4.37 -10.36 9.74
C GLU A 298 4.16 -10.04 8.24
N MET A 299 2.91 -10.06 7.79
CA MET A 299 2.58 -9.84 6.38
C MET A 299 2.81 -8.41 5.92
N ARG A 300 2.71 -7.39 6.80
CA ARG A 300 3.12 -6.01 6.48
C ARG A 300 4.59 -5.94 6.12
N TYR A 301 5.47 -6.55 6.94
CA TYR A 301 6.90 -6.61 6.63
C TYR A 301 7.17 -7.35 5.32
N GLU A 302 6.47 -8.46 5.07
CA GLU A 302 6.61 -9.20 3.81
C GLU A 302 6.18 -8.36 2.61
N LEU A 303 5.05 -7.63 2.68
CA LEU A 303 4.61 -6.74 1.60
C LEU A 303 5.59 -5.60 1.33
N GLN A 304 6.17 -5.01 2.38
CA GLN A 304 7.20 -3.99 2.24
C GLN A 304 8.45 -4.55 1.56
N ARG A 305 8.91 -5.74 1.97
CA ARG A 305 10.04 -6.43 1.30
C ARG A 305 9.72 -6.68 -0.17
N LEU A 306 8.53 -7.21 -0.47
CA LEU A 306 8.11 -7.52 -1.83
C LEU A 306 8.10 -6.28 -2.73
N HIS A 307 7.61 -5.14 -2.22
CA HIS A 307 7.63 -3.89 -2.97
C HIS A 307 9.07 -3.50 -3.34
N VAL A 308 10.00 -3.56 -2.38
CA VAL A 308 11.42 -3.24 -2.61
C VAL A 308 12.09 -4.25 -3.57
N GLU A 309 11.82 -5.54 -3.42
CA GLU A 309 12.42 -6.60 -4.25
C GLU A 309 11.88 -6.60 -5.69
N THR A 310 10.61 -6.28 -5.90
CA THR A 310 9.98 -6.29 -7.23
C THR A 310 10.11 -4.96 -7.97
N GLY A 311 10.22 -3.85 -7.25
CA GLY A 311 10.22 -2.49 -7.82
C GLY A 311 8.88 -2.08 -8.44
N SER A 312 7.83 -2.91 -8.33
CA SER A 312 6.51 -2.65 -8.90
C SER A 312 5.75 -1.57 -8.13
N THR A 313 4.99 -0.73 -8.85
CA THR A 313 4.05 0.22 -8.25
C THR A 313 2.91 -0.53 -7.55
N PHE A 314 2.71 -0.26 -6.27
CA PHE A 314 1.65 -0.88 -5.46
C PHE A 314 0.57 0.15 -5.16
N VAL A 315 -0.69 -0.23 -5.36
CA VAL A 315 -1.84 0.57 -4.91
C VAL A 315 -2.68 -0.28 -3.97
N TYR A 316 -2.74 0.15 -2.72
CA TYR A 316 -3.23 -0.63 -1.60
C TYR A 316 -4.44 0.06 -0.96
N VAL A 317 -5.54 -0.65 -0.76
CA VAL A 317 -6.71 -0.14 -0.04
C VAL A 317 -6.72 -0.70 1.37
N THR A 318 -6.94 0.19 2.35
CA THR A 318 -7.16 -0.23 3.74
C THR A 318 -8.06 0.76 4.48
N HIS A 319 -8.62 0.27 5.58
CA HIS A 319 -9.27 1.05 6.61
C HIS A 319 -8.38 1.21 7.87
N ASP A 320 -7.25 0.49 7.95
CA ASP A 320 -6.32 0.56 9.07
C ASP A 320 -5.29 1.68 8.83
N GLN A 321 -5.32 2.68 9.69
CA GLN A 321 -4.38 3.80 9.64
C GLN A 321 -2.94 3.33 9.83
N MET A 322 -2.67 2.35 10.70
CA MET A 322 -1.32 1.86 10.92
C MET A 322 -0.74 1.19 9.67
N GLU A 323 -1.57 0.53 8.86
CA GLU A 323 -1.14 -0.02 7.57
C GLU A 323 -0.73 1.08 6.61
N ALA A 324 -1.57 2.12 6.49
CA ALA A 324 -1.26 3.26 5.65
C ALA A 324 0.01 3.99 6.11
N MET A 325 0.18 4.16 7.42
CA MET A 325 1.32 4.87 8.00
C MET A 325 2.65 4.12 7.88
N THR A 326 2.62 2.78 7.84
CA THR A 326 3.84 1.96 7.81
C THR A 326 4.23 1.46 6.41
N LEU A 327 3.27 1.22 5.53
CA LEU A 327 3.52 0.67 4.19
C LEU A 327 3.66 1.76 3.12
N ALA A 328 2.95 2.87 3.26
CA ALA A 328 2.78 3.82 2.16
C ALA A 328 3.98 4.74 2.01
N THR A 329 4.39 4.96 0.77
CA THR A 329 5.18 6.12 0.35
C THR A 329 4.34 7.39 0.34
N LYS A 330 3.08 7.29 -0.12
CA LYS A 330 2.06 8.35 -0.07
C LYS A 330 0.70 7.77 0.29
N ILE A 331 -0.04 8.50 1.12
CA ILE A 331 -1.41 8.19 1.52
C ILE A 331 -2.35 9.09 0.74
N CYS A 332 -3.32 8.48 0.06
CA CYS A 332 -4.45 9.14 -0.58
C CYS A 332 -5.65 9.01 0.34
N LEU A 333 -5.93 10.06 1.11
CA LEU A 333 -7.05 10.09 2.04
C LEU A 333 -8.32 10.55 1.33
N ILE A 334 -9.35 9.72 1.33
CA ILE A 334 -10.61 9.97 0.63
C ILE A 334 -11.77 10.01 1.64
N ASN A 335 -12.66 10.98 1.49
CA ASN A 335 -13.91 11.06 2.23
C ASN A 335 -15.08 11.35 1.27
N ASN A 336 -16.18 10.60 1.37
CA ASN A 336 -17.37 10.76 0.51
C ASN A 336 -17.08 10.93 -1.00
N GLY A 337 -16.10 10.18 -1.51
CA GLY A 337 -15.69 10.20 -2.92
C GLY A 337 -14.77 11.37 -3.30
N ILE A 338 -14.41 12.24 -2.36
CA ILE A 338 -13.56 13.42 -2.57
C ILE A 338 -12.19 13.19 -1.94
N LEU A 339 -11.13 13.52 -2.68
CA LEU A 339 -9.76 13.53 -2.17
C LEU A 339 -9.59 14.64 -1.12
N GLN A 340 -9.16 14.26 0.08
CA GLN A 340 -8.91 15.19 1.19
C GLN A 340 -7.45 15.62 1.25
N GLN A 341 -6.54 14.66 1.11
CA GLN A 341 -5.09 14.91 1.10
C GLN A 341 -4.36 13.76 0.40
N TYR A 342 -3.32 14.09 -0.37
CA TYR A 342 -2.40 13.14 -0.97
C TYR A 342 -0.96 13.52 -0.63
N ALA A 343 -0.36 12.88 0.37
CA ALA A 343 0.96 13.24 0.88
C ALA A 343 1.66 12.05 1.58
N ALA A 344 2.93 12.20 1.94
CA ALA A 344 3.66 11.18 2.70
C ALA A 344 3.05 10.97 4.10
N PRO A 345 3.16 9.77 4.71
CA PRO A 345 2.52 9.47 6.00
C PRO A 345 2.74 10.51 7.10
N LEU A 346 4.00 10.90 7.35
CA LEU A 346 4.32 11.89 8.39
C LEU A 346 3.87 13.30 8.03
N GLU A 347 3.72 13.63 6.76
CA GLU A 347 3.16 14.91 6.33
C GLU A 347 1.65 14.96 6.58
N VAL A 348 0.93 13.88 6.26
CA VAL A 348 -0.51 13.75 6.58
C VAL A 348 -0.75 13.85 8.09
N TYR A 349 0.15 13.27 8.90
CA TYR A 349 0.05 13.30 10.36
C TYR A 349 0.34 14.69 10.96
N ASN A 350 1.48 15.30 10.56
CA ASN A 350 1.99 16.54 11.14
C ASN A 350 1.37 17.81 10.54
N LYS A 351 0.91 17.74 9.29
CA LYS A 351 0.30 18.85 8.57
C LYS A 351 -0.99 18.39 7.87
N PRO A 352 -2.06 18.14 8.64
CA PRO A 352 -3.37 17.79 8.09
C PRO A 352 -3.94 19.01 7.36
N ASN A 353 -4.44 18.84 6.13
CA ASN A 353 -4.98 19.95 5.35
C ASN A 353 -6.33 20.49 5.87
N ASN A 354 -7.05 19.70 6.67
CA ASN A 354 -8.35 20.06 7.22
C ASN A 354 -8.65 19.25 8.50
N LEU A 355 -9.72 19.65 9.19
CA LEU A 355 -10.16 19.02 10.45
C LEU A 355 -10.44 17.51 10.30
N PHE A 356 -11.00 17.08 9.17
CA PHE A 356 -11.25 15.67 8.91
C PHE A 356 -9.95 14.86 8.86
N VAL A 357 -8.92 15.33 8.15
CA VAL A 357 -7.62 14.64 8.08
C VAL A 357 -6.97 14.59 9.47
N ALA A 358 -7.07 15.69 10.22
CA ALA A 358 -6.50 15.79 11.57
C ALA A 358 -7.14 14.77 12.53
N ASP A 359 -8.46 14.65 12.49
CA ASP A 359 -9.22 13.69 13.32
C ASP A 359 -8.99 12.25 12.88
N PHE A 360 -9.02 12.01 11.57
CA PHE A 360 -9.02 10.68 11.01
C PHE A 360 -7.65 9.99 11.10
N VAL A 361 -6.55 10.73 11.05
CA VAL A 361 -5.20 10.14 11.08
C VAL A 361 -4.56 10.36 12.44
N GLY A 362 -4.38 9.27 13.19
CA GLY A 362 -3.82 9.24 14.54
C GLY A 362 -4.66 8.40 15.49
N ASN A 363 -4.01 7.56 16.30
CA ASN A 363 -4.67 6.78 17.34
C ASN A 363 -3.81 6.81 18.62
N PRO A 364 -4.24 7.48 19.71
CA PRO A 364 -5.54 8.15 19.89
C PRO A 364 -5.77 9.37 18.96
N SER A 365 -7.03 9.76 18.77
CA SER A 365 -7.42 10.89 17.92
C SER A 365 -6.89 12.22 18.46
N ILE A 366 -6.76 13.22 17.59
CA ILE A 366 -6.36 14.58 17.98
C ILE A 366 -7.39 15.20 18.93
N ASN A 367 -6.92 16.05 19.85
CA ASN A 367 -7.81 16.88 20.65
C ASN A 367 -8.13 18.16 19.87
N PHE A 368 -9.41 18.48 19.72
CA PHE A 368 -9.85 19.78 19.21
C PHE A 368 -10.25 20.69 20.35
N ILE A 369 -9.73 21.92 20.30
CA ILE A 369 -10.02 22.97 21.26
C ILE A 369 -10.53 24.18 20.47
N GLU A 370 -11.72 24.65 20.80
CA GLU A 370 -12.24 25.88 20.22
C GLU A 370 -11.55 27.08 20.84
N ALA A 371 -11.19 28.03 19.99
CA ALA A 371 -10.51 29.24 20.39
C ALA A 371 -11.11 30.45 19.69
N LYS A 372 -11.12 31.59 20.37
CA LYS A 372 -11.52 32.87 19.78
C LYS A 372 -10.41 33.90 19.93
N GLY A 373 -10.05 34.60 18.85
CA GLY A 373 -8.88 35.47 18.89
C GLY A 373 -8.66 36.40 17.71
N LYS A 374 -7.58 37.19 17.80
CA LYS A 374 -7.12 38.11 16.76
C LYS A 374 -5.61 38.05 16.60
N GLN A 375 -5.15 38.23 15.36
CA GLN A 375 -3.75 38.42 15.06
C GLN A 375 -3.27 39.80 15.51
N GLN A 376 -2.10 39.85 16.12
CA GLN A 376 -1.40 41.06 16.54
C GLN A 376 -0.45 41.57 15.44
N GLU A 377 0.08 42.78 15.60
CA GLU A 377 1.04 43.39 14.67
C GLU A 377 2.36 42.61 14.56
N ASP A 378 2.74 41.88 15.61
CA ASP A 378 3.93 41.02 15.62
C ASP A 378 3.73 39.66 14.93
N GLY A 379 2.51 39.40 14.43
CA GLY A 379 2.12 38.17 13.75
C GLY A 379 1.62 37.05 14.67
N THR A 380 1.72 37.20 16.00
CA THR A 380 1.15 36.25 16.97
C THR A 380 -0.37 36.36 17.02
N ILE A 381 -1.06 35.34 17.54
CA ILE A 381 -2.52 35.32 17.63
C ILE A 381 -2.92 35.18 19.10
N CYS A 382 -3.51 36.25 19.65
CA CYS A 382 -4.08 36.21 20.99
C CYS A 382 -5.41 35.47 20.95
N ILE A 383 -5.51 34.38 21.71
CA ILE A 383 -6.66 33.49 21.73
C ILE A 383 -7.18 33.28 23.16
N SER A 384 -8.48 33.07 23.27
CA SER A 384 -9.13 32.53 24.45
C SER A 384 -9.62 31.12 24.15
N MET A 385 -9.26 30.15 24.97
CA MET A 385 -9.57 28.72 24.79
C MET A 385 -10.01 28.08 26.11
N LEU A 386 -10.60 26.87 26.06
CA LEU A 386 -10.97 26.07 27.25
C LEU A 386 -11.74 26.90 28.31
N ASP A 387 -12.83 27.57 27.89
CA ASP A 387 -13.67 28.43 28.73
C ASP A 387 -12.93 29.55 29.48
N GLY A 388 -12.06 30.27 28.75
CA GLY A 388 -11.54 31.58 29.19
C GLY A 388 -10.04 31.65 29.46
N ILE A 389 -9.31 30.55 29.28
CA ILE A 389 -7.84 30.54 29.38
C ILE A 389 -7.27 31.41 28.26
N LYS A 390 -6.52 32.44 28.64
CA LYS A 390 -5.83 33.32 27.68
C LYS A 390 -4.50 32.71 27.28
N ALA A 391 -4.29 32.61 25.98
CA ALA A 391 -3.05 32.10 25.41
C ALA A 391 -2.64 32.90 24.17
N VAL A 392 -1.37 32.78 23.82
CA VAL A 392 -0.80 33.33 22.59
C VAL A 392 -0.39 32.16 21.72
N PHE A 393 -0.98 32.06 20.54
CA PHE A 393 -0.53 31.13 19.50
C PHE A 393 0.58 31.82 18.70
N VAL A 394 1.73 31.16 18.61
CA VAL A 394 2.91 31.65 17.89
C VAL A 394 3.09 30.81 16.62
N PRO A 395 2.76 31.35 15.43
CA PRO A 395 2.90 30.64 14.17
C PRO A 395 4.37 30.27 13.89
N SER A 396 4.61 29.06 13.37
CA SER A 396 5.95 28.62 12.95
C SER A 396 6.38 29.24 11.61
N ALA A 397 5.41 29.73 10.84
CA ALA A 397 5.62 30.48 9.60
C ALA A 397 4.78 31.75 9.61
N ALA A 398 5.29 32.82 9.00
CA ALA A 398 4.56 34.07 8.89
C ALA A 398 3.24 33.85 8.12
N VAL A 399 2.12 34.22 8.75
CA VAL A 399 0.78 34.14 8.19
C VAL A 399 0.11 35.50 8.30
N ASN A 400 -0.66 35.90 7.30
CA ASN A 400 -1.54 37.07 7.37
C ASN A 400 -2.98 36.56 7.32
N LEU A 401 -3.68 36.61 8.45
CA LEU A 401 -5.02 36.04 8.55
C LEU A 401 -6.03 36.74 7.64
N GLN A 402 -5.96 38.07 7.53
CA GLN A 402 -6.85 38.85 6.67
C GLN A 402 -6.77 38.38 5.21
N LYS A 403 -5.53 38.25 4.69
CA LYS A 403 -5.30 37.74 3.34
C LYS A 403 -5.76 36.29 3.20
N TRP A 404 -5.55 35.46 4.22
CA TRP A 404 -5.99 34.07 4.22
C TRP A 404 -7.52 33.95 4.14
N PHE A 405 -8.27 34.78 4.87
CA PHE A 405 -9.74 34.82 4.80
C PHE A 405 -10.25 35.27 3.43
N GLU A 406 -9.61 36.28 2.84
CA GLU A 406 -9.93 36.75 1.48
C GLU A 406 -9.72 35.63 0.43
N GLU A 407 -8.62 34.88 0.53
CA GLU A 407 -8.34 33.73 -0.33
C GLU A 407 -9.36 32.58 -0.12
N ARG A 408 -9.76 32.32 1.12
CA ARG A 408 -10.80 31.33 1.45
C ARG A 408 -12.14 31.71 0.83
N ASP A 409 -12.61 32.93 1.06
CA ASP A 409 -13.92 33.39 0.58
C ASP A 409 -13.96 33.42 -0.96
N ALA A 410 -12.88 33.84 -1.61
CA ALA A 410 -12.77 33.77 -3.08
C ALA A 410 -12.84 32.33 -3.62
N SER A 411 -12.20 31.36 -2.93
CA SER A 411 -12.27 29.94 -3.29
C SER A 411 -13.68 29.36 -3.10
N GLU A 412 -14.40 29.75 -2.03
CA GLU A 412 -15.79 29.32 -1.80
C GLU A 412 -16.72 29.89 -2.88
N ASP A 413 -16.57 31.16 -3.23
CA ASP A 413 -17.34 31.81 -4.31
C ASP A 413 -17.09 31.15 -5.67
N GLU A 414 -15.84 30.77 -5.96
CA GLU A 414 -15.49 30.04 -7.18
C GLU A 414 -16.14 28.66 -7.22
N GLU A 415 -16.12 27.90 -6.13
CA GLU A 415 -16.80 26.60 -6.04
C GLU A 415 -18.32 26.73 -6.21
N ILE A 416 -18.94 27.76 -5.63
CA ILE A 416 -20.36 28.07 -5.80
C ILE A 416 -20.65 28.37 -7.27
N LEU A 417 -19.81 29.18 -7.93
CA LEU A 417 -19.97 29.52 -9.35
C LEU A 417 -19.81 28.28 -10.24
N ILE A 418 -18.84 27.41 -9.96
CA ILE A 418 -18.64 26.14 -10.68
C ILE A 418 -19.88 25.25 -10.53
N LYS A 419 -20.41 25.11 -9.31
CA LYS A 419 -21.65 24.35 -9.05
C LYS A 419 -22.84 24.95 -9.79
N GLN A 420 -23.00 26.28 -9.79
CA GLN A 420 -24.08 26.95 -10.52
C GLN A 420 -23.97 26.74 -12.04
N LYS A 421 -22.78 26.85 -12.61
CA LYS A 421 -22.53 26.56 -14.03
C LYS A 421 -22.80 25.08 -14.35
N ALA A 422 -22.40 24.16 -13.46
CA ALA A 422 -22.67 22.74 -13.63
C ALA A 422 -24.18 22.45 -13.62
N LEU A 423 -24.95 23.07 -12.73
CA LEU A 423 -26.41 22.96 -12.69
C LEU A 423 -27.12 23.44 -13.98
N GLN A 424 -26.48 24.31 -14.76
CA GLN A 424 -26.99 24.76 -16.06
C GLN A 424 -26.72 23.74 -17.19
N ASP A 425 -25.78 22.81 -17.02
CA ASP A 425 -25.51 21.75 -17.99
C ASP A 425 -26.56 20.63 -17.88
N LYS A 426 -27.24 20.32 -18.99
CA LYS A 426 -28.23 19.24 -19.08
C LYS A 426 -27.63 17.85 -18.80
N ARG A 427 -26.32 17.68 -18.89
CA ARG A 427 -25.61 16.42 -18.60
C ARG A 427 -25.21 16.28 -17.13
N TYR A 428 -25.27 17.37 -16.35
CA TYR A 428 -24.95 17.35 -14.94
C TYR A 428 -26.04 16.62 -14.14
N VAL A 429 -25.62 15.86 -13.14
CA VAL A 429 -26.52 15.18 -12.22
C VAL A 429 -26.21 15.68 -10.83
N GLU A 430 -27.22 16.21 -10.15
CA GLU A 430 -27.04 16.67 -8.78
C GLU A 430 -26.72 15.49 -7.86
N LYS A 431 -25.66 15.67 -7.05
CA LYS A 431 -25.18 14.68 -6.10
C LYS A 431 -26.18 14.51 -4.95
N GLY A 432 -26.66 13.28 -4.77
CA GLY A 432 -27.66 12.91 -3.77
C GLY A 432 -27.09 12.58 -2.39
N ASN A 433 -25.82 12.16 -2.31
CA ASN A 433 -25.10 12.02 -1.04
C ASN A 433 -24.49 13.37 -0.65
N LYS A 434 -24.90 13.92 0.50
CA LYS A 434 -24.44 15.24 0.95
C LYS A 434 -22.96 15.19 1.34
N ASP A 435 -22.21 16.18 0.84
CA ASP A 435 -20.90 16.54 1.39
C ASP A 435 -21.15 17.42 2.63
N GLU A 436 -21.49 16.78 3.75
CA GLU A 436 -21.68 17.51 5.00
C GLU A 436 -20.32 17.99 5.53
N ALA A 437 -20.29 19.21 6.06
CA ALA A 437 -19.13 19.72 6.78
C ALA A 437 -18.76 18.73 7.89
N PHE A 438 -17.47 18.42 7.99
CA PHE A 438 -17.00 17.47 9.00
C PHE A 438 -17.30 18.01 10.41
N LYS A 439 -18.18 17.32 11.12
CA LYS A 439 -18.49 17.62 12.53
C LYS A 439 -17.44 16.96 13.41
N TYR A 440 -16.43 17.75 13.78
CA TYR A 440 -15.44 17.32 14.79
C TYR A 440 -16.11 17.22 16.17
N LYS A 441 -15.61 16.31 17.01
CA LYS A 441 -16.18 16.05 18.34
C LYS A 441 -15.28 16.64 19.41
N ILE A 442 -15.83 17.55 20.21
CA ILE A 442 -15.21 17.97 21.47
C ILE A 442 -15.79 17.08 22.56
N THR A 443 -14.92 16.36 23.28
CA THR A 443 -15.38 15.50 24.36
C THR A 443 -15.60 16.35 25.62
N LYS A 444 -16.83 16.41 26.12
CA LYS A 444 -17.19 17.03 27.40
C LYS A 444 -17.59 15.95 28.42
N VAL A 445 -17.57 16.29 29.71
CA VAL A 445 -17.82 15.33 30.81
C VAL A 445 -19.28 14.90 30.90
N ASP A 446 -20.23 15.81 30.64
CA ASP A 446 -21.66 15.52 30.62
C ASP A 446 -22.13 15.28 29.18
N ASN A 447 -22.25 14.00 28.79
CA ASN A 447 -22.70 13.58 27.46
C ASN A 447 -24.25 13.63 27.28
N TYR A 448 -24.97 14.44 28.05
CA TYR A 448 -26.44 14.48 28.03
C TYR A 448 -27.05 15.66 27.26
N GLU A 449 -26.25 16.50 26.60
CA GLU A 449 -26.82 17.50 25.70
C GLU A 449 -27.13 16.84 24.35
N LEU A 450 -28.40 16.47 24.19
CA LEU A 450 -29.08 16.40 22.90
C LEU A 450 -28.64 17.60 22.05
N ASP A 451 -28.25 17.34 20.80
CA ASP A 451 -27.83 18.27 19.74
C ASP A 451 -28.80 19.46 19.54
N MET A 452 -28.87 20.39 20.48
CA MET A 452 -29.53 21.69 20.36
C MET A 452 -28.62 22.77 20.93
N GLU A 453 -27.37 22.83 20.48
CA GLU A 453 -26.63 24.08 20.54
C GLU A 453 -27.27 25.03 19.51
N GLU A 454 -27.74 26.20 19.96
CA GLU A 454 -28.18 27.29 19.07
C GLU A 454 -27.10 27.53 18.01
N GLU A 455 -27.48 27.75 16.74
CA GLU A 455 -26.56 28.09 15.66
C GLU A 455 -25.84 29.40 15.99
N LYS A 456 -24.71 29.31 16.71
CA LYS A 456 -23.83 30.45 16.94
C LYS A 456 -23.29 30.89 15.59
N VAL A 457 -23.43 32.18 15.28
CA VAL A 457 -22.86 32.76 14.07
C VAL A 457 -21.34 32.64 14.17
N ILE A 458 -20.76 31.79 13.32
CA ILE A 458 -19.31 31.60 13.22
C ILE A 458 -18.71 32.84 12.56
N THR A 459 -17.68 33.40 13.19
CA THR A 459 -16.94 34.57 12.73
C THR A 459 -15.51 34.18 12.34
N ASP A 460 -14.80 35.03 11.60
CA ASP A 460 -13.38 34.83 11.26
C ASP A 460 -12.44 34.92 12.47
N GLU A 461 -12.96 35.26 13.64
CA GLU A 461 -12.24 35.24 14.90
C GLU A 461 -12.34 33.87 15.60
N ASP A 462 -13.17 32.95 15.09
CA ASP A 462 -13.37 31.62 15.66
C ASP A 462 -12.46 30.59 14.97
N PHE A 463 -11.61 29.95 15.77
CA PHE A 463 -10.62 28.99 15.33
C PHE A 463 -10.83 27.63 16.02
N VAL A 464 -10.26 26.60 15.40
CA VAL A 464 -10.12 25.28 16.01
C VAL A 464 -8.62 24.97 16.12
N ILE A 465 -8.17 24.61 17.31
CA ILE A 465 -6.80 24.21 17.60
C ILE A 465 -6.76 22.69 17.68
N GLY A 466 -5.90 22.06 16.88
CA GLY A 466 -5.60 20.64 16.93
C GLY A 466 -4.35 20.37 17.77
N VAL A 467 -4.53 19.70 18.90
CA VAL A 467 -3.46 19.26 19.83
C VAL A 467 -3.38 17.74 19.85
N ARG A 468 -2.27 17.18 19.34
CA ARG A 468 -2.06 15.74 19.37
C ARG A 468 -1.86 15.24 20.81
N PRO A 469 -2.33 14.02 21.17
CA PRO A 469 -2.23 13.52 22.53
C PRO A 469 -0.81 13.49 23.11
N GLU A 470 0.20 13.21 22.29
CA GLU A 470 1.62 13.20 22.68
C GLU A 470 2.20 14.60 22.93
N CYS A 471 1.48 15.67 22.56
CA CYS A 471 1.88 17.05 22.85
C CYS A 471 1.46 17.51 24.25
N ILE A 472 0.68 16.70 24.97
CA ILE A 472 0.24 16.98 26.34
C ILE A 472 1.17 16.26 27.31
N SER A 473 1.84 17.03 28.16
CA SER A 473 2.69 16.51 29.24
C SER A 473 2.10 16.83 30.60
N ILE A 474 2.31 15.95 31.59
CA ILE A 474 1.92 16.18 32.99
C ILE A 474 3.18 16.53 33.78
N THR A 475 3.20 17.73 34.36
CA THR A 475 4.36 18.27 35.11
C THR A 475 3.87 19.03 36.34
N GLU A 476 4.68 19.08 37.41
CA GLU A 476 4.33 19.83 38.63
C GLU A 476 4.10 21.33 38.35
N ASP A 477 4.88 21.91 37.42
CA ASP A 477 4.80 23.31 36.99
C ASP A 477 3.93 23.50 35.73
N GLY A 478 2.95 22.62 35.49
CA GLY A 478 2.06 22.75 34.32
C GLY A 478 1.18 24.00 34.39
N ALA A 479 0.96 24.64 33.24
CA ALA A 479 0.18 25.89 33.13
C ALA A 479 -1.34 25.69 33.23
N ILE A 480 -1.84 24.49 32.95
CA ILE A 480 -3.28 24.18 32.98
C ILE A 480 -3.56 23.18 34.10
N GLU A 481 -4.50 23.51 34.99
CA GLU A 481 -4.97 22.60 36.02
C GLU A 481 -6.03 21.64 35.47
N GLY A 482 -5.92 20.36 35.84
CA GLY A 482 -6.86 19.33 35.42
C GLY A 482 -6.96 18.18 36.42
N ILE A 483 -7.90 17.28 36.16
CA ILE A 483 -8.16 16.10 36.98
C ILE A 483 -8.07 14.85 36.11
N ILE A 484 -7.36 13.83 36.57
CA ILE A 484 -7.33 12.53 35.87
C ILE A 484 -8.73 11.92 35.91
N TYR A 485 -9.38 11.85 34.75
CA TYR A 485 -10.69 11.22 34.57
C TYR A 485 -10.56 9.73 34.26
N GLY A 486 -9.50 9.34 33.54
CA GLY A 486 -9.21 7.95 33.22
C GLY A 486 -7.73 7.75 32.87
N ALA A 487 -7.22 6.55 33.10
CA ALA A 487 -5.85 6.18 32.74
C ALA A 487 -5.83 4.73 32.24
N MET A 488 -5.17 4.51 31.11
CA MET A 488 -5.02 3.22 30.43
C MET A 488 -3.54 2.96 30.18
N PRO A 489 -2.83 2.28 31.10
CA PRO A 489 -1.44 1.90 30.89
C PRO A 489 -1.37 0.79 29.83
N THR A 490 -0.65 1.03 28.74
CA THR A 490 -0.46 0.07 27.63
C THR A 490 0.96 -0.51 27.58
N GLY A 491 1.79 -0.19 28.57
CA GLY A 491 3.12 -0.75 28.77
C GLY A 491 4.20 0.32 28.68
N MET A 492 4.59 0.71 27.47
CA MET A 492 5.61 1.76 27.23
C MET A 492 5.07 3.18 27.39
N GLU A 493 3.74 3.32 27.35
CA GLU A 493 3.02 4.58 27.47
C GLU A 493 1.75 4.37 28.31
N THR A 494 1.22 5.45 28.84
CA THR A 494 -0.07 5.52 29.50
C THR A 494 -0.92 6.55 28.78
N THR A 495 -2.03 6.11 28.19
CA THR A 495 -3.05 7.03 27.67
C THR A 495 -3.89 7.53 28.84
N VAL A 496 -3.93 8.84 29.04
CA VAL A 496 -4.67 9.50 30.11
C VAL A 496 -5.78 10.37 29.52
N LYS A 497 -6.95 10.36 30.16
CA LYS A 497 -8.01 11.33 29.93
C LYS A 497 -8.02 12.32 31.08
N ILE A 498 -7.84 13.59 30.76
CA ILE A 498 -7.68 14.69 31.72
C ILE A 498 -8.88 15.63 31.55
N ARG A 499 -9.63 15.85 32.63
CA ARG A 499 -10.70 16.85 32.68
C ARG A 499 -10.09 18.23 32.95
N VAL A 500 -10.38 19.19 32.09
CA VAL A 500 -10.05 20.62 32.24
C VAL A 500 -11.34 21.42 32.12
N GLY A 501 -11.84 21.96 33.22
CA GLY A 501 -13.20 22.52 33.25
C GLY A 501 -14.23 21.46 32.87
N ASP A 502 -15.00 21.71 31.81
CA ASP A 502 -15.97 20.76 31.26
C ASP A 502 -15.44 19.94 30.08
N PHE A 503 -14.22 20.21 29.63
CA PHE A 503 -13.57 19.51 28.52
C PHE A 503 -12.78 18.29 28.99
N LEU A 504 -12.67 17.31 28.11
CA LEU A 504 -11.89 16.10 28.32
C LEU A 504 -10.80 15.98 27.24
N LEU A 505 -9.56 16.18 27.66
CA LEU A 505 -8.38 16.06 26.81
C LEU A 505 -7.76 14.68 26.95
N THR A 506 -7.31 14.11 25.84
CA THR A 506 -6.57 12.84 25.81
C THR A 506 -5.08 13.13 25.68
N GLY A 507 -4.27 12.67 26.63
CA GLY A 507 -2.81 12.75 26.59
C GLY A 507 -2.17 11.36 26.49
N VAL A 508 -0.99 11.28 25.87
CA VAL A 508 -0.17 10.06 25.85
C VAL A 508 1.15 10.36 26.54
N ILE A 509 1.37 9.71 27.69
CA ILE A 509 2.57 9.93 28.52
C ILE A 509 3.48 8.72 28.41
N PHE A 510 4.74 8.94 28.02
CA PHE A 510 5.75 7.88 27.95
C PHE A 510 6.26 7.50 29.35
N GLY A 511 6.42 6.19 29.55
CA GLY A 511 6.89 5.62 30.81
C GLY A 511 5.80 4.89 31.61
N ASN A 512 6.24 4.03 32.52
CA ASN A 512 5.35 3.17 33.31
C ASN A 512 4.83 3.91 34.56
N VAL A 513 4.13 5.03 34.34
CA VAL A 513 3.55 5.84 35.41
C VAL A 513 2.07 5.49 35.55
N LEU A 514 1.67 5.11 36.77
CA LEU A 514 0.28 4.84 37.13
C LEU A 514 -0.36 6.12 37.68
N TYR A 515 -1.28 6.68 36.90
CA TYR A 515 -2.09 7.82 37.33
C TYR A 515 -3.34 7.34 38.09
N ARG A 516 -3.62 7.94 39.24
CA ARG A 516 -4.85 7.67 40.01
C ARG A 516 -6.00 8.50 39.46
N ILE A 517 -7.13 7.86 39.20
CA ILE A 517 -8.37 8.55 38.82
C ILE A 517 -8.79 9.49 39.97
N GLY A 518 -9.20 10.70 39.62
CA GLY A 518 -9.55 11.77 40.55
C GLY A 518 -8.36 12.57 41.08
N ALA A 519 -7.11 12.22 40.72
CA ALA A 519 -5.95 13.01 41.12
C ALA A 519 -5.91 14.34 40.37
N ALA A 520 -5.64 15.43 41.11
CA ALA A 520 -5.32 16.72 40.53
C ALA A 520 -3.94 16.65 39.87
N VAL A 521 -3.85 17.17 38.65
CA VAL A 521 -2.64 17.22 37.85
C VAL A 521 -2.51 18.57 37.18
N ARG A 522 -1.30 18.93 36.82
CA ARG A 522 -1.02 20.11 36.00
C ARG A 522 -0.43 19.65 34.67
N ILE A 523 -0.92 20.24 33.58
CA ILE A 523 -0.52 19.88 32.23
C ILE A 523 0.07 21.04 31.47
N ASN A 524 0.97 20.71 30.54
CA ASN A 524 1.54 21.62 29.56
C ASN A 524 1.23 21.11 28.15
N ILE A 525 0.90 22.05 27.26
CA ILE A 525 0.79 21.79 25.83
C ILE A 525 2.10 22.26 25.21
N SER A 526 3.04 21.34 24.99
CA SER A 526 4.41 21.66 24.58
C SER A 526 4.73 21.03 23.23
N SER A 527 4.56 21.79 22.15
CA SER A 527 4.95 21.38 20.79
C SER A 527 5.04 22.59 19.85
N ASN A 528 5.89 22.48 18.84
CA ASN A 528 5.96 23.44 17.73
C ASN A 528 5.06 23.04 16.54
N ASN A 529 4.34 21.91 16.66
CA ASN A 529 3.47 21.34 15.64
C ASN A 529 1.99 21.37 16.04
N ILE A 530 1.59 22.32 16.88
CA ILE A 530 0.16 22.54 17.18
C ILE A 530 -0.47 23.16 15.94
N THR A 531 -1.62 22.65 15.53
CA THR A 531 -2.25 23.04 14.27
C THR A 531 -3.43 24.00 14.50
N LEU A 532 -3.53 25.05 13.70
CA LEU A 532 -4.63 26.01 13.73
C LEU A 532 -5.48 25.86 12.47
N TYR A 533 -6.79 25.77 12.64
CA TYR A 533 -7.76 25.66 11.56
C TYR A 533 -8.79 26.78 11.66
N ASP A 534 -9.31 27.19 10.50
CA ASP A 534 -10.47 28.06 10.41
C ASP A 534 -11.74 27.29 10.80
N ARG A 535 -12.57 27.87 11.66
CA ARG A 535 -13.82 27.22 12.09
C ARG A 535 -14.86 27.19 10.98
N LYS A 536 -14.89 28.20 10.11
CA LYS A 536 -15.90 28.32 9.04
C LYS A 536 -15.69 27.25 7.96
N SER A 537 -14.48 27.12 7.43
CA SER A 537 -14.19 26.14 6.36
C SER A 537 -13.59 24.83 6.84
N GLY A 538 -13.10 24.75 8.09
CA GLY A 538 -12.36 23.61 8.61
C GLY A 538 -10.99 23.38 7.95
N LYS A 539 -10.48 24.37 7.21
CA LYS A 539 -9.19 24.28 6.48
C LYS A 539 -8.03 24.65 7.39
N TYR A 540 -6.88 24.02 7.16
CA TYR A 540 -5.64 24.34 7.85
C TYR A 540 -5.16 25.76 7.53
N ILE A 541 -4.79 26.49 8.58
CA ILE A 541 -4.20 27.83 8.48
C ILE A 541 -2.68 27.72 8.62
N VAL A 542 -2.19 27.30 9.78
CA VAL A 542 -0.76 27.28 10.12
C VAL A 542 -0.48 26.35 11.30
N SER A 543 0.77 25.90 11.43
CA SER A 543 1.26 25.19 12.63
C SER A 543 2.05 26.14 13.52
N GLY A 544 2.20 25.83 14.79
CA GLY A 544 2.90 26.70 15.73
C GLY A 544 2.97 26.12 17.13
N SER A 545 3.25 27.00 18.09
CA SER A 545 3.24 26.69 19.52
C SER A 545 2.22 27.54 20.27
N ILE A 546 1.83 27.09 21.46
CA ILE A 546 0.92 27.80 22.34
C ILE A 546 1.68 28.19 23.60
N GLN A 547 1.62 29.47 23.95
CA GLN A 547 2.12 30.02 25.19
C GLN A 547 0.93 30.41 26.06
N ILE A 548 0.84 29.82 27.24
CA ILE A 548 -0.24 30.08 28.21
C ILE A 548 0.32 31.02 29.27
N ASN A 549 -0.41 32.09 29.56
CA ASN A 549 0.00 33.17 30.48
C ASN A 549 -0.49 32.94 31.90
#